data_AF-A0A1Y4J1N0-F1
#
_entry.id   AF-A0A1Y4J1N0-F1
#
_cell.length_a   1.000
_cell.length_b   1.000
_cell.length_c   1.000
_cell.angle_alpha   90.00
_cell.angle_beta   90.00
_cell.angle_gamma   90.00
#
_symmetry.space_group_name_H-M   'P 1'
#
loop_
_entity.id
_entity.type
_entity.pdbx_description
1 polymer ?
#
loop_
_entity_poly.entity_id
_entity_poly.type
_entity_poly.pdbx_seq_one_letter_code
_entity_poly.pdbx_strand_id
1 'polypeptide(L)'
;MTILLVLVLAIVWLSLESKNYWGLLGLLAPLGLAVDQLTTRIQIRDNGDVWIRRGFTGVSRLHGISKLIYRKKAWKSQQIVLRHTKGHATVDPKDRKGFIASLKEANPMMEYVEE
;
A
#
# COMPACT_ATOMS: atom_id res chain seq x y z
N MET A 1 -5.08 13.97 16.31
CA MET A 1 -4.04 14.30 15.31
C MET A 1 -2.99 15.24 15.88
N THR A 2 -3.38 16.29 16.60
CA THR A 2 -2.50 17.26 17.30
C THR A 2 -1.59 16.64 18.35
N ILE A 3 -2.09 15.76 19.22
CA ILE A 3 -1.29 15.13 20.29
C ILE A 3 -0.11 14.29 19.74
N LEU A 4 -0.35 13.57 18.65
CA LEU A 4 0.65 12.72 18.00
C LEU A 4 1.78 13.57 17.39
N LEU A 5 1.43 14.75 16.87
CA LEU A 5 2.36 15.72 16.29
C LEU A 5 3.24 16.37 17.37
N VAL A 6 2.64 16.73 18.52
CA VAL A 6 3.35 17.26 19.69
C VAL A 6 4.34 16.24 20.25
N LEU A 7 3.93 14.96 20.32
CA LEU A 7 4.81 13.86 20.76
C LEU A 7 6.01 13.67 19.83
N VAL A 8 5.79 13.67 18.52
CA VAL A 8 6.87 13.57 17.52
C VAL A 8 7.84 14.74 17.66
N LEU A 9 7.34 15.97 17.83
CA LEU A 9 8.18 17.16 18.03
C LEU A 9 8.99 17.09 19.33
N ALA A 10 8.40 16.61 20.43
CA ALA A 10 9.10 16.47 21.70
C ALA A 10 10.24 15.43 21.63
N ILE A 11 10.02 14.30 20.96
CA ILE A 11 11.05 13.25 20.78
C ILE A 11 12.20 13.75 19.89
N VAL A 12 11.88 14.48 18.82
CA VAL A 12 12.87 15.11 17.95
C VAL A 12 13.71 16.12 18.72
N TRP A 13 13.08 16.96 19.55
CA TRP A 13 13.75 17.95 20.39
C TRP A 13 14.72 17.30 21.39
N LEU A 14 14.26 16.29 22.14
CA LEU A 14 15.07 15.51 23.08
C LEU A 14 16.26 14.80 22.40
N SER A 15 16.07 14.32 21.18
CA SER A 15 17.12 13.65 20.41
C SER A 15 18.18 14.63 19.88
N LEU A 16 17.76 15.87 19.55
CA LEU A 16 18.67 16.95 19.16
C LEU A 16 19.53 17.40 20.34
N GLU A 17 18.90 17.58 21.50
CA GLU A 17 19.55 18.07 22.73
C GLU A 17 20.57 17.06 23.30
N SER A 18 20.28 15.76 23.17
CA SER A 18 21.19 14.68 23.58
C SER A 18 22.32 14.36 22.57
N LYS A 19 22.42 15.10 21.45
CA LYS A 19 23.31 14.79 20.29
C LYS A 19 23.15 13.35 19.76
N ASN A 20 22.03 12.70 20.06
CA ASN A 20 21.79 11.30 19.69
C ASN A 20 21.07 11.22 18.35
N TYR A 21 21.81 11.58 17.29
CA TYR A 21 21.31 11.59 15.91
C TYR A 21 20.89 10.21 15.39
N TRP A 22 21.47 9.14 15.95
CA TRP A 22 21.13 7.76 15.61
C TRP A 22 19.73 7.35 16.08
N GLY A 23 19.32 7.80 17.28
CA GLY A 23 17.94 7.60 17.76
C GLY A 23 16.90 8.32 16.90
N LEU A 24 17.28 9.48 16.34
CA LEU A 24 16.46 10.27 15.42
C LEU A 24 16.26 9.56 14.07
N LEU A 25 17.31 8.93 13.53
CA LEU A 25 17.21 8.06 12.34
C LEU A 25 16.29 6.86 12.58
N GLY A 26 16.35 6.25 13.78
CA GLY A 26 15.47 5.17 14.19
C GLY A 26 13.98 5.56 14.22
N LEU A 27 13.67 6.84 14.48
CA LEU A 27 12.31 7.39 14.47
C LEU A 27 11.87 7.83 13.06
N LEU A 28 12.79 8.38 12.27
CA LEU A 28 12.53 8.85 10.91
C LEU A 28 12.20 7.70 9.95
N ALA A 29 12.81 6.53 10.12
CA ALA A 29 12.54 5.36 9.28
C ALA A 29 11.06 4.91 9.31
N PRO A 30 10.42 4.65 10.47
CA PRO A 30 9.00 4.29 10.52
C PRO A 30 8.07 5.44 10.07
N LEU A 31 8.45 6.70 10.30
CA LEU A 31 7.73 7.85 9.76
C LEU A 31 7.77 7.88 8.22
N GLY A 32 8.94 7.66 7.62
CA GLY A 32 9.12 7.56 6.17
C GLY A 32 8.30 6.44 5.56
N LEU A 33 8.28 5.26 6.20
CA LEU A 33 7.45 4.13 5.78
C LEU A 33 5.94 4.43 5.89
N ALA A 34 5.51 5.10 6.96
CA ALA A 34 4.11 5.49 7.10
C ALA A 34 3.69 6.48 6.01
N VAL A 35 4.55 7.44 5.67
CA VAL A 35 4.31 8.38 4.56
C VAL A 35 4.30 7.66 3.21
N ASP A 36 5.20 6.71 2.98
CA ASP A 36 5.21 5.87 1.76
C ASP A 36 3.91 5.09 1.59
N GLN A 37 3.39 4.51 2.67
CA GLN A 37 2.09 3.82 2.67
C GLN A 37 0.92 4.77 2.38
N LEU A 38 0.91 5.97 2.98
CA LEU A 38 -0.15 6.96 2.77
C LEU A 38 -0.14 7.55 1.35
N THR A 39 1.02 7.65 0.73
CA THR A 39 1.20 8.15 -0.64
C THR A 39 1.07 7.07 -1.72
N THR A 40 0.96 5.80 -1.32
CA THR A 40 0.76 4.69 -2.25
C THR A 40 -0.55 4.86 -3.01
N ARG A 41 -0.47 4.96 -4.34
CA ARG A 41 -1.61 5.03 -5.25
C ARG A 41 -1.67 3.78 -6.10
N ILE A 42 -2.86 3.20 -6.17
CA ILE A 42 -3.14 2.03 -7.02
C ILE A 42 -3.97 2.53 -8.20
N GLN A 43 -3.49 2.29 -9.40
CA GLN A 43 -4.16 2.65 -10.65
C GLN A 43 -4.42 1.38 -11.46
N ILE A 44 -5.65 1.23 -11.94
CA ILE A 44 -6.03 0.20 -12.90
C ILE A 44 -5.98 0.86 -14.28
N ARG A 45 -5.29 0.25 -15.24
CA ARG A 45 -5.33 0.69 -16.64
C ARG A 45 -6.43 -0.05 -17.40
N ASP A 46 -6.84 0.52 -18.53
CA ASP A 46 -7.87 -0.01 -19.42
C ASP A 46 -7.56 -1.41 -19.97
N ASN A 47 -6.27 -1.80 -20.01
CA ASN A 47 -5.83 -3.13 -20.42
C ASN A 47 -5.92 -4.20 -19.31
N GLY A 48 -6.43 -3.87 -18.12
CA GLY A 48 -6.50 -4.78 -16.97
C GLY A 48 -5.21 -4.88 -16.14
N ASP A 49 -4.19 -4.10 -16.48
CA ASP A 49 -2.94 -4.02 -15.72
C ASP A 49 -3.08 -3.14 -14.48
N VAL A 50 -2.44 -3.55 -13.38
CA VAL A 50 -2.47 -2.81 -12.10
C VAL A 50 -1.12 -2.20 -11.81
N TRP A 51 -1.09 -0.88 -11.63
CA TRP A 51 0.11 -0.13 -11.28
C TRP A 51 0.02 0.33 -9.84
N ILE A 52 1.00 -0.05 -9.04
CA ILE A 52 1.13 0.35 -7.64
C ILE A 52 2.29 1.35 -7.59
N ARG A 53 1.96 2.64 -7.48
CA ARG A 53 2.93 3.71 -7.32
C ARG A 53 3.08 3.99 -5.84
N ARG A 54 4.17 3.52 -5.25
CA ARG A 54 4.57 3.86 -3.89
C ARG A 54 5.38 5.16 -3.93
N GLY A 55 5.25 6.00 -2.90
CA GLY A 55 5.82 7.36 -2.92
C GLY A 55 7.34 7.36 -3.02
N PHE A 56 7.99 6.59 -2.17
CA PHE A 56 9.45 6.45 -2.07
C PHE A 56 9.98 5.17 -2.73
N THR A 57 9.22 4.07 -2.66
CA THR A 57 9.71 2.75 -3.08
C THR A 57 9.47 2.42 -4.57
N GLY A 58 8.98 3.39 -5.35
CA GLY A 58 8.89 3.30 -6.82
C GLY A 58 7.56 2.75 -7.34
N VAL A 59 7.56 2.34 -8.61
CA VAL A 59 6.36 1.86 -9.32
C VAL A 59 6.46 0.35 -9.54
N SER A 60 5.58 -0.41 -8.90
CA SER A 60 5.38 -1.83 -9.21
C SER A 60 4.29 -1.96 -10.28
N ARG A 61 4.63 -2.62 -11.40
CA ARG A 61 3.69 -2.88 -12.49
C ARG A 61 3.33 -4.35 -12.49
N LEU A 62 2.04 -4.64 -12.29
CA LEU A 62 1.49 -5.99 -12.35
C LEU A 62 0.85 -6.17 -13.72
N HIS A 63 1.48 -7.01 -14.53
CA HIS A 63 1.03 -7.30 -15.89
C HIS A 63 0.32 -8.65 -15.95
N GLY A 64 -0.80 -8.71 -16.67
CA GLY A 64 -1.53 -9.96 -16.90
C GLY A 64 -2.07 -10.55 -15.61
N ILE A 65 -3.00 -9.83 -14.97
CA ILE A 65 -3.73 -10.33 -13.80
C ILE A 65 -4.61 -11.50 -14.24
N SER A 66 -4.41 -12.68 -13.66
CA SER A 66 -5.16 -13.89 -14.00
C SER A 66 -6.27 -14.18 -13.00
N LYS A 67 -6.05 -13.84 -11.72
CA LYS A 67 -6.98 -14.15 -10.63
C LYS A 67 -7.00 -13.06 -9.58
N LEU A 68 -8.19 -12.67 -9.13
CA LEU A 68 -8.41 -11.82 -7.98
C LEU A 68 -9.06 -12.63 -6.86
N ILE A 69 -8.42 -12.63 -5.70
CA ILE A 69 -8.93 -13.28 -4.49
C ILE A 69 -9.25 -12.18 -3.48
N TYR A 70 -10.51 -12.10 -3.07
CA TYR A 70 -10.97 -11.19 -2.02
C TYR A 70 -11.24 -11.96 -0.73
N ARG A 71 -10.43 -11.71 0.31
CA ARG A 71 -10.54 -12.33 1.64
C ARG A 71 -11.19 -11.37 2.61
N LYS A 72 -12.45 -11.58 2.97
CA LYS A 72 -13.17 -10.71 3.92
C LYS A 72 -12.60 -10.75 5.33
N LYS A 73 -12.11 -11.92 5.76
CA LYS A 73 -11.62 -12.15 7.13
C LYS A 73 -10.12 -11.89 7.32
N ALA A 74 -9.37 -11.56 6.26
CA ALA A 74 -7.93 -11.31 6.36
C ALA A 74 -7.62 -9.94 6.98
N TRP A 75 -6.40 -9.78 7.53
CA TRP A 75 -5.88 -8.49 7.98
C TRP A 75 -5.90 -7.48 6.82
N LYS A 76 -6.23 -6.20 7.09
CA LYS A 76 -6.53 -5.17 6.06
C LYS A 76 -5.57 -5.16 4.86
N SER A 77 -4.26 -5.32 5.10
CA SER A 77 -3.21 -5.35 4.07
C SER A 77 -3.17 -6.58 3.15
N GLN A 78 -3.91 -7.65 3.48
CA GLN A 78 -3.93 -8.93 2.79
C GLN A 78 -5.31 -9.31 2.24
N GLN A 79 -6.26 -8.37 2.21
CA GLN A 79 -7.63 -8.67 1.84
C GLN A 79 -7.82 -8.83 0.32
N ILE A 80 -7.02 -8.18 -0.51
CA ILE A 80 -7.08 -8.37 -1.97
C ILE A 80 -5.75 -8.93 -2.42
N VAL A 81 -5.78 -10.14 -2.97
CA VAL A 81 -4.62 -10.82 -3.55
C VAL A 81 -4.82 -10.92 -5.05
N LEU A 82 -3.89 -10.33 -5.79
CA LEU A 82 -3.83 -10.37 -7.24
C LEU A 82 -2.79 -11.42 -7.64
N ARG A 83 -3.20 -12.46 -8.37
CA ARG A 83 -2.24 -13.32 -9.07
C ARG A 83 -2.00 -12.77 -10.47
N HIS A 84 -0.74 -12.67 -10.82
CA HIS A 84 -0.28 -12.23 -12.12
C HIS A 84 0.72 -13.26 -12.66
N THR A 85 1.05 -13.18 -13.94
CA THR A 85 1.98 -14.11 -14.60
C THR A 85 3.33 -14.29 -13.89
N LYS A 86 3.81 -13.27 -13.18
CA LYS A 86 5.10 -13.30 -12.46
C LYS A 86 4.99 -13.64 -10.97
N GLY A 87 3.80 -13.92 -10.43
CA GLY A 87 3.62 -14.25 -9.02
C GLY A 87 2.29 -13.76 -8.43
N HIS A 88 2.35 -13.30 -7.18
CA HIS A 88 1.20 -12.74 -6.47
C HIS A 88 1.57 -11.43 -5.79
N ALA A 89 0.61 -10.51 -5.74
CA ALA A 89 0.75 -9.23 -5.07
C ALA A 89 -0.49 -8.98 -4.21
N THR A 90 -0.27 -8.56 -2.97
CA THR A 90 -1.34 -8.10 -2.08
C THR A 90 -1.52 -6.60 -2.25
N VAL A 91 -2.77 -6.17 -2.42
CA VAL A 91 -3.14 -4.76 -2.53
C VAL A 91 -4.19 -4.40 -1.48
N ASP A 92 -4.09 -3.20 -0.93
CA ASP A 92 -5.08 -2.64 0.00
C ASP A 92 -5.56 -1.28 -0.54
N PRO A 93 -6.45 -1.27 -1.54
CA PRO A 93 -7.08 -0.05 -2.02
C PRO A 93 -8.02 0.53 -0.95
N LYS A 94 -8.05 1.87 -0.86
CA LYS A 94 -8.98 2.59 0.04
C LYS A 94 -10.45 2.26 -0.24
N ASP A 95 -10.81 2.14 -1.52
CA ASP A 95 -12.12 1.65 -1.96
C ASP A 95 -11.99 0.28 -2.62
N ARG A 96 -12.32 -0.77 -1.86
CA ARG A 96 -12.17 -2.16 -2.27
C ARG A 96 -13.23 -2.59 -3.27
N LYS A 97 -14.47 -2.14 -3.09
CA LYS A 97 -15.58 -2.50 -3.98
C LYS A 97 -15.41 -1.82 -5.33
N GLY A 98 -15.08 -0.53 -5.34
CA GLY A 98 -14.76 0.21 -6.55
C GLY A 98 -13.57 -0.42 -7.29
N PHE A 99 -12.50 -0.77 -6.57
CA PHE A 99 -11.34 -1.43 -7.18
C PHE A 99 -11.68 -2.77 -7.84
N ILE A 100 -12.46 -3.64 -7.18
CA ILE A 100 -12.87 -4.93 -7.74
C ILE A 100 -13.76 -4.73 -8.98
N ALA A 101 -14.70 -3.79 -8.93
CA ALA A 101 -15.58 -3.49 -10.05
C ALA A 101 -14.79 -3.01 -11.28
N SER A 102 -13.91 -2.02 -11.09
CA SER A 102 -13.07 -1.49 -12.16
C SER A 102 -12.10 -2.53 -12.72
N LEU A 103 -11.59 -3.46 -11.90
CA LEU A 103 -10.71 -4.52 -12.40
C LEU A 103 -11.48 -5.60 -13.18
N LYS A 104 -12.71 -5.91 -12.78
CA LYS A 104 -13.60 -6.80 -13.55
C LYS A 104 -14.00 -6.18 -14.89
N GLU A 105 -14.22 -4.87 -14.92
CA GLU A 105 -14.53 -4.13 -16.14
C GLU A 105 -13.33 -4.09 -17.10
N ALA A 106 -12.13 -3.81 -16.58
CA ALA A 106 -10.91 -3.77 -17.38
C ALA A 106 -10.40 -5.17 -17.80
N ASN A 107 -10.74 -6.23 -17.06
CA ASN A 107 -10.36 -7.60 -17.39
C ASN A 107 -11.52 -8.59 -17.13
N PRO A 108 -12.45 -8.76 -18.11
CA PRO A 108 -13.61 -9.63 -17.96
C PRO A 108 -13.28 -11.12 -17.96
N MET A 109 -12.08 -11.52 -18.39
CA MET A 109 -11.61 -12.92 -18.44
C MET A 109 -10.94 -13.36 -17.12
N MET A 110 -10.78 -12.46 -16.16
CA MET A 110 -10.11 -12.72 -14.88
C MET A 110 -10.97 -13.58 -13.95
N GLU A 111 -10.38 -14.59 -13.33
CA GLU A 111 -11.06 -15.42 -12.33
C GLU A 111 -11.24 -14.64 -11.01
N TYR A 112 -12.47 -14.52 -10.51
CA TYR A 112 -12.80 -13.86 -9.24
C TYR A 112 -13.21 -14.89 -8.18
N VAL A 113 -12.52 -14.89 -7.04
CA VAL A 113 -12.82 -15.76 -5.89
C VAL A 113 -13.00 -14.90 -4.64
N GLU A 114 -14.06 -15.16 -3.89
CA GLU A 114 -14.36 -14.49 -2.63
C GLU A 114 -14.31 -15.50 -1.48
N GLU A 115 -13.43 -15.27 -0.50
CA GLU A 115 -13.16 -16.09 0.69
C GLU A 115 -13.55 -15.37 2.01
#